data_AF-A0A6J8C8J4-F1
#
_entry.id   AF-A0A6J8C8J4-F1
#
_cell.length_a   1.000
_cell.length_b   1.000
_cell.length_c   1.000
_cell.angle_alpha   90.00
_cell.angle_beta   90.00
_cell.angle_gamma   90.00
#
_symmetry.space_group_name_H-M   'P 1'
#
loop_
_entity.id
_entity.type
_entity.pdbx_description
1 polymer ?
#
loop_
_entity_poly.entity_id
_entity_poly.type
_entity_poly.pdbx_seq_one_letter_code
_entity_poly.pdbx_strand_id
1 'polypeptide(L)'
;MSDLIEKTNSYVSLVGDLNAKTKLLSDIVLPDSKLFEILDDIVDDDVLSYVYDYENFLQNDVPMKRYSTDISVPNNYGYKLSDFCKRNNLYTGNGRLPGKDFLVGEKTCKNVSLIDYILFSSHVFPLFKSFDVSIDVYDVSEFNPLFFDVHSSLCFKFHAPVNNFSINSLDDSSNTPTHVPKVDSHKTKPVYRAY
;
A
#
# COMPACT_ATOMS: atom_id res chain seq x y z
N MET A 1 -31.96 19.86 2.28
CA MET A 1 -31.64 18.95 3.41
C MET A 1 -30.36 18.22 2.99
N SER A 2 -29.28 19.00 3.03
CA SER A 2 -28.00 18.74 2.39
C SER A 2 -26.96 18.55 3.47
N ASP A 3 -25.96 17.71 3.17
CA ASP A 3 -24.67 17.61 3.85
C ASP A 3 -24.60 16.76 5.12
N LEU A 4 -25.02 15.49 5.00
CA LEU A 4 -24.49 14.41 5.86
C LEU A 4 -24.33 13.11 5.04
N ILE A 5 -23.64 13.21 3.91
CA ILE A 5 -22.95 12.04 3.37
C ILE A 5 -21.70 11.91 4.24
N GLU A 6 -21.68 10.93 5.13
CA GLU A 6 -20.44 10.52 5.81
C GLU A 6 -19.36 10.38 4.73
N LYS A 7 -18.31 11.18 4.87
CA LYS A 7 -17.19 11.18 3.94
C LYS A 7 -16.42 9.87 4.18
N THR A 8 -16.86 8.79 3.55
CA THR A 8 -16.16 7.51 3.62
C THR A 8 -14.79 7.71 2.99
N ASN A 9 -13.74 7.36 3.74
CA ASN A 9 -12.38 7.44 3.22
C ASN A 9 -12.20 6.32 2.18
N SER A 10 -12.27 6.66 0.90
CA SER A 10 -12.04 5.71 -0.19
C SER A 10 -10.59 5.19 -0.22
N TYR A 11 -9.65 5.94 0.35
CA TYR A 11 -8.22 5.63 0.39
C TYR A 11 -7.82 5.10 1.76
N VAL A 12 -7.71 3.78 1.88
CA VAL A 12 -7.29 3.11 3.12
C VAL A 12 -5.99 2.37 2.86
N SER A 13 -5.03 2.50 3.77
CA SER A 13 -3.83 1.68 3.81
C SER A 13 -3.52 1.28 5.25
N LEU A 14 -3.25 0.00 5.47
CA LEU A 14 -2.79 -0.56 6.75
C LEU A 14 -1.41 -1.16 6.53
N VAL A 15 -0.47 -0.92 7.44
CA VAL A 15 0.91 -1.43 7.34
C VAL A 15 1.32 -1.99 8.69
N GLY A 16 1.97 -3.16 8.70
CA GLY A 16 2.60 -3.68 9.91
C GLY A 16 2.85 -5.17 9.90
N ASP A 17 3.46 -5.64 10.99
CA ASP A 17 3.61 -7.06 11.30
C ASP A 17 2.27 -7.64 11.76
N LEU A 18 1.69 -8.51 10.93
CA LEU A 18 0.43 -9.19 11.22
C LEU A 18 0.64 -10.61 11.75
N ASN A 19 1.89 -11.08 11.80
CA ASN A 19 2.26 -12.46 12.14
C ASN A 19 1.47 -13.53 11.33
N ALA A 20 0.94 -13.11 10.18
CA ALA A 20 0.03 -13.87 9.35
C ALA A 20 0.82 -14.52 8.22
N LYS A 21 0.87 -15.85 8.19
CA LYS A 21 1.47 -16.58 7.07
C LYS A 21 0.37 -16.88 6.08
N THR A 22 0.36 -16.19 4.96
CA THR A 22 -0.73 -16.30 3.97
C THR A 22 -0.35 -17.13 2.75
N LYS A 23 0.95 -17.35 2.48
CA LYS A 23 1.48 -18.05 1.30
C LYS A 23 0.96 -17.53 -0.04
N LEU A 24 -0.12 -18.11 -0.57
CA LEU A 24 -0.83 -17.70 -1.80
C LEU A 24 -2.36 -17.69 -1.58
N LEU A 25 -2.82 -17.62 -0.32
CA LEU A 25 -4.24 -17.46 -0.03
C LEU A 25 -4.78 -16.23 -0.76
N SER A 26 -5.88 -16.41 -1.49
CA SER A 26 -6.58 -15.31 -2.15
C SER A 26 -7.21 -14.41 -1.10
N ASP A 27 -7.08 -13.11 -1.28
CA ASP A 27 -7.69 -12.03 -0.51
C ASP A 27 -8.69 -11.22 -1.36
N ILE A 28 -8.93 -11.65 -2.61
CA ILE A 28 -9.91 -11.06 -3.53
C ILE A 28 -11.15 -11.97 -3.61
N VAL A 29 -12.32 -11.34 -3.69
CA VAL A 29 -13.56 -11.96 -4.15
C VAL A 29 -13.75 -11.57 -5.61
N LEU A 30 -13.82 -12.55 -6.51
CA LEU A 30 -14.03 -12.29 -7.93
C LEU A 30 -15.52 -12.26 -8.24
N PRO A 31 -16.01 -11.27 -9.00
CA PRO A 31 -17.38 -11.28 -9.47
C PRO A 31 -17.60 -12.46 -10.43
N ASP A 32 -18.69 -13.19 -10.24
CA ASP A 32 -19.11 -14.28 -11.13
C ASP A 32 -20.28 -13.83 -12.02
N SER A 33 -20.66 -14.68 -12.99
CA SER A 33 -21.74 -14.36 -13.93
C SER A 33 -23.08 -14.07 -13.23
N LYS A 34 -23.33 -14.69 -12.07
CA LYS A 34 -24.57 -14.49 -11.31
C LYS A 34 -24.58 -13.14 -10.62
N LEU A 35 -23.43 -12.63 -10.20
CA LEU A 35 -23.33 -11.29 -9.63
C LEU A 35 -23.78 -10.23 -10.63
N PHE A 36 -23.38 -10.37 -11.89
CA PHE A 36 -23.78 -9.45 -12.97
C PHE A 36 -25.29 -9.54 -13.26
N GLU A 37 -25.89 -10.74 -13.18
CA GLU A 37 -27.34 -10.91 -13.33
C GLU A 37 -28.13 -10.22 -12.19
N ILE A 38 -27.60 -10.20 -10.96
CA ILE A 38 -28.27 -9.55 -9.80
C ILE A 38 -28.20 -8.03 -9.89
N LEU A 39 -27.11 -7.47 -10.45
CA LEU A 39 -26.90 -6.03 -10.59
C LEU A 39 -27.93 -5.36 -11.51
N ASP A 40 -28.48 -6.10 -12.47
CA ASP A 40 -29.55 -5.59 -13.34
C ASP A 40 -30.87 -5.35 -12.56
N ASP A 41 -31.07 -6.05 -11.44
CA ASP A 41 -32.31 -6.05 -10.67
C ASP A 41 -32.20 -5.28 -9.32
N ILE A 42 -31.01 -5.18 -8.73
CA ILE A 42 -30.77 -4.54 -7.40
C ILE A 42 -29.48 -3.72 -7.41
N VAL A 43 -29.58 -2.44 -7.03
CA VAL A 43 -28.42 -1.57 -6.77
C VAL A 43 -28.04 -1.68 -5.30
N ASP A 44 -27.26 -2.71 -4.96
CA ASP A 44 -26.61 -2.83 -3.66
C ASP A 44 -25.20 -2.25 -3.75
N ASP A 45 -24.90 -1.23 -2.95
CA ASP A 45 -23.61 -0.52 -2.92
C ASP A 45 -22.45 -1.47 -2.59
N ASP A 46 -22.68 -2.49 -1.75
CA ASP A 46 -21.66 -3.48 -1.39
C ASP A 46 -21.35 -4.37 -2.61
N VAL A 47 -22.35 -4.77 -3.37
CA VAL A 47 -22.17 -5.56 -4.60
C VAL A 47 -21.44 -4.75 -5.67
N LEU A 48 -21.83 -3.49 -5.84
CA LEU A 48 -21.19 -2.58 -6.79
C LEU A 48 -19.71 -2.36 -6.46
N SER A 49 -19.36 -2.32 -5.17
CA SER A 49 -17.97 -2.16 -4.73
C SER A 49 -17.05 -3.27 -5.25
N TYR A 50 -17.50 -4.53 -5.27
CA TYR A 50 -16.72 -5.65 -5.77
C TYR A 50 -16.44 -5.54 -7.29
N VAL A 51 -17.41 -5.07 -8.06
CA VAL A 51 -17.24 -4.85 -9.50
C VAL A 51 -16.28 -3.70 -9.75
N TYR A 52 -16.45 -2.59 -9.02
CA TYR A 52 -15.57 -1.44 -9.12
C TYR A 52 -14.12 -1.79 -8.77
N ASP A 53 -13.92 -2.56 -7.69
CA ASP A 53 -12.59 -3.02 -7.32
C ASP A 53 -11.99 -3.90 -8.42
N TYR A 54 -12.75 -4.84 -8.97
CA TYR A 54 -12.31 -5.68 -10.08
C TYR A 54 -11.86 -4.86 -11.30
N GLU A 55 -12.64 -3.83 -11.68
CA GLU A 55 -12.26 -2.91 -12.76
C GLU A 55 -10.97 -2.14 -12.43
N ASN A 56 -10.81 -1.67 -11.20
CA ASN A 56 -9.61 -0.99 -10.75
C ASN A 56 -8.36 -1.87 -10.85
N PHE A 57 -8.46 -3.15 -10.52
CA PHE A 57 -7.36 -4.10 -10.72
C PHE A 57 -6.98 -4.19 -12.21
N LEU A 58 -7.96 -4.29 -13.11
CA LEU A 58 -7.72 -4.39 -14.55
C LEU A 58 -7.11 -3.11 -15.13
N GLN A 59 -7.64 -1.94 -14.76
CA GLN A 59 -7.21 -0.65 -15.30
C GLN A 59 -5.79 -0.26 -14.87
N ASN A 60 -5.34 -0.76 -13.71
CA ASN A 60 -4.03 -0.43 -13.13
C ASN A 60 -3.01 -1.58 -13.26
N ASP A 61 -3.29 -2.58 -14.11
CA ASP A 61 -2.43 -3.75 -14.33
C ASP A 61 -2.02 -4.48 -13.03
N VAL A 62 -2.92 -4.49 -12.04
CA VAL A 62 -2.66 -5.12 -10.75
C VAL A 62 -2.98 -6.62 -10.83
N PRO A 63 -2.08 -7.51 -10.40
CA PRO A 63 -2.32 -8.94 -10.43
C PRO A 63 -3.47 -9.36 -9.52
N MET A 64 -4.50 -9.99 -10.11
CA MET A 64 -5.61 -10.61 -9.35
C MET A 64 -5.08 -11.71 -8.41
N LYS A 65 -4.13 -12.50 -8.89
CA LYS A 65 -3.44 -13.49 -8.04
C LYS A 65 -2.25 -12.84 -7.36
N ARG A 66 -2.08 -13.13 -6.08
CA ARG A 66 -0.91 -12.68 -5.33
C ARG A 66 0.32 -13.51 -5.69
N TYR A 67 1.48 -12.87 -5.59
CA TYR A 67 2.79 -13.52 -5.66
C TYR A 67 3.42 -13.53 -4.28
N SER A 68 4.16 -14.60 -3.96
CA SER A 68 4.93 -14.69 -2.73
C SER A 68 6.06 -15.70 -2.85
N THR A 69 7.22 -15.34 -2.32
CA THR A 69 8.37 -16.25 -2.16
C THR A 69 8.32 -17.02 -0.84
N ASP A 70 7.37 -16.71 0.05
CA ASP A 70 7.14 -17.48 1.28
C ASP A 70 6.51 -18.83 0.96
N ILE A 71 7.22 -19.90 1.33
CA ILE A 71 6.81 -21.28 1.11
C ILE A 71 6.09 -21.88 2.33
N SER A 72 6.03 -21.14 3.44
CA SER A 72 5.43 -21.58 4.70
C SER A 72 3.97 -21.97 4.50
N VAL A 73 3.53 -23.00 5.23
CA VAL A 73 2.11 -23.36 5.29
C VAL A 73 1.33 -22.21 5.93
N PRO A 74 0.17 -21.81 5.39
CA PRO A 74 -0.64 -20.78 6.02
C PRO A 74 -1.01 -21.12 7.46
N ASN A 75 -0.94 -20.11 8.34
CA ASN A 75 -1.34 -20.27 9.75
C ASN A 75 -2.75 -19.70 9.99
N ASN A 76 -3.29 -19.89 11.19
CA ASN A 76 -4.62 -19.41 11.57
C ASN A 76 -4.78 -17.89 11.34
N TYR A 77 -3.73 -17.10 11.59
CA TYR A 77 -3.75 -15.67 11.32
C TYR A 77 -3.78 -15.36 9.82
N GLY A 78 -3.10 -16.15 8.99
CA GLY A 78 -3.15 -16.05 7.54
C GLY A 78 -4.54 -16.28 6.95
N TYR A 79 -5.25 -17.30 7.44
CA TYR A 79 -6.64 -17.52 7.04
C TYR A 79 -7.55 -16.35 7.47
N LYS A 80 -7.42 -15.91 8.74
CA LYS A 80 -8.20 -14.77 9.25
C LYS A 80 -7.90 -13.47 8.51
N LEU A 81 -6.64 -13.22 8.15
CA LEU A 81 -6.24 -12.05 7.38
C LEU A 81 -6.83 -12.09 5.97
N SER A 82 -6.75 -13.25 5.29
CA SER A 82 -7.38 -13.45 3.99
C SER A 82 -8.89 -13.19 4.02
N ASP A 83 -9.58 -13.68 5.05
CA ASP A 83 -11.02 -13.44 5.23
C ASP A 83 -11.32 -11.99 5.60
N PHE A 84 -10.50 -11.36 6.43
CA PHE A 84 -10.61 -9.95 6.77
C PHE A 84 -10.50 -9.08 5.53
N CYS A 85 -9.50 -9.32 4.68
CA CYS A 85 -9.30 -8.60 3.43
C CYS A 85 -10.53 -8.68 2.51
N LYS A 86 -11.04 -9.89 2.25
CA LYS A 86 -12.24 -10.11 1.41
C LYS A 86 -13.48 -9.41 1.92
N ARG A 87 -13.66 -9.35 3.24
CA ARG A 87 -14.85 -8.77 3.87
C ARG A 87 -14.80 -7.24 3.97
N ASN A 88 -13.63 -6.65 3.81
CA ASN A 88 -13.42 -5.20 3.97
C ASN A 88 -12.90 -4.53 2.69
N ASN A 89 -12.92 -5.24 1.56
CA ASN A 89 -12.40 -4.75 0.27
C ASN A 89 -10.97 -4.19 0.39
N LEU A 90 -10.15 -4.91 1.16
CA LEU A 90 -8.73 -4.64 1.32
C LEU A 90 -7.92 -5.70 0.61
N TYR A 91 -6.77 -5.30 0.09
CA TYR A 91 -5.93 -6.14 -0.73
C TYR A 91 -4.49 -6.05 -0.27
N THR A 92 -3.84 -7.21 -0.22
CA THR A 92 -2.42 -7.35 0.06
C THR A 92 -1.61 -6.78 -1.09
N GLY A 93 -0.72 -5.84 -0.78
CA GLY A 93 0.17 -5.22 -1.75
C GLY A 93 1.45 -5.96 -2.05
N ASN A 94 1.94 -6.75 -1.11
CA ASN A 94 3.13 -7.57 -1.31
C ASN A 94 2.90 -8.50 -2.53
N GLY A 95 3.82 -8.45 -3.49
CA GLY A 95 3.70 -9.17 -4.76
C GLY A 95 2.78 -8.54 -5.80
N ARG A 96 2.11 -7.42 -5.50
CA ARG A 96 1.13 -6.77 -6.40
C ARG A 96 1.45 -5.33 -6.76
N LEU A 97 2.06 -4.57 -5.86
CA LEU A 97 2.35 -3.16 -6.09
C LEU A 97 3.53 -2.98 -7.05
N PRO A 98 3.53 -1.94 -7.91
CA PRO A 98 4.64 -1.65 -8.80
C PRO A 98 5.91 -1.42 -7.99
N GLY A 99 7.07 -1.90 -8.45
CA GLY A 99 8.35 -1.81 -7.73
C GLY A 99 9.15 -3.10 -7.82
N LYS A 100 10.17 -3.27 -6.98
CA LYS A 100 11.00 -4.49 -6.98
C LYS A 100 10.24 -5.71 -6.48
N ASP A 101 9.23 -5.50 -5.63
CA ASP A 101 8.43 -6.59 -5.07
C ASP A 101 7.32 -7.07 -6.02
N PHE A 102 7.10 -6.38 -7.14
CA PHE A 102 6.06 -6.70 -8.13
C PHE A 102 6.24 -8.12 -8.70
N LEU A 103 5.20 -8.96 -8.61
CA LEU A 103 5.23 -10.37 -9.00
C LEU A 103 6.25 -11.23 -8.23
N VAL A 104 6.77 -10.74 -7.11
CA VAL A 104 7.71 -11.46 -6.24
C VAL A 104 7.06 -11.79 -4.90
N GLY A 105 6.68 -10.78 -4.12
CA GLY A 105 6.15 -10.95 -2.76
C GLY A 105 7.20 -11.51 -1.81
N GLU A 106 8.27 -10.73 -1.64
CA GLU A 106 9.46 -11.05 -0.87
C GLU A 106 9.16 -11.28 0.60
N LYS A 107 9.92 -12.17 1.23
CA LYS A 107 9.81 -12.45 2.66
C LYS A 107 10.28 -11.23 3.46
N THR A 108 9.60 -10.96 4.55
CA THR A 108 9.88 -9.78 5.37
C THR A 108 10.54 -10.14 6.69
N CYS A 109 10.40 -11.36 7.20
CA CYS A 109 11.00 -11.78 8.46
C CYS A 109 12.04 -12.89 8.24
N LYS A 110 13.27 -12.66 8.69
CA LYS A 110 14.42 -13.59 8.65
C LYS A 110 14.73 -14.22 7.28
N ASN A 111 14.25 -13.66 6.18
CA ASN A 111 14.24 -14.33 4.87
C ASN A 111 13.56 -15.73 4.93
N VAL A 112 12.65 -15.93 5.89
CA VAL A 112 11.90 -17.17 6.11
C VAL A 112 10.42 -16.99 5.79
N SER A 113 9.81 -15.91 6.24
CA SER A 113 8.37 -15.70 6.07
C SER A 113 8.00 -14.28 5.66
N LEU A 114 6.90 -14.15 4.92
CA LEU A 114 6.21 -12.89 4.67
C LEU A 114 5.13 -12.72 5.75
N ILE A 115 5.36 -11.78 6.67
CA ILE A 115 4.44 -11.49 7.80
C ILE A 115 4.15 -10.00 7.99
N ASP A 116 4.96 -9.15 7.36
CA ASP A 116 4.77 -7.71 7.32
C ASP A 116 4.05 -7.35 6.02
N TYR A 117 2.87 -6.75 6.16
CA TYR A 117 2.01 -6.49 5.02
C TYR A 117 1.76 -5.01 4.86
N ILE A 118 1.59 -4.60 3.60
CA ILE A 118 0.78 -3.45 3.26
C ILE A 118 -0.56 -3.95 2.73
N LEU A 119 -1.66 -3.53 3.36
CA LEU A 119 -3.02 -3.75 2.90
C LEU A 119 -3.58 -2.42 2.42
N PHE A 120 -4.37 -2.40 1.37
CA PHE A 120 -4.98 -1.16 0.88
C PHE A 120 -6.33 -1.40 0.22
N SER A 121 -7.14 -0.34 0.09
CA SER A 121 -8.30 -0.33 -0.79
C SER A 121 -7.89 -0.15 -2.25
N SER A 122 -8.70 -0.62 -3.20
CA SER A 122 -8.39 -0.54 -4.65
C SER A 122 -8.13 0.89 -5.14
N HIS A 123 -8.79 1.88 -4.52
CA HIS A 123 -8.63 3.30 -4.83
C HIS A 123 -7.20 3.80 -4.67
N VAL A 124 -6.35 3.11 -3.90
CA VAL A 124 -4.95 3.48 -3.71
C VAL A 124 -4.07 3.06 -4.88
N PHE A 125 -4.50 2.12 -5.74
CA PHE A 125 -3.69 1.62 -6.87
C PHE A 125 -3.08 2.71 -7.75
N PRO A 126 -3.86 3.68 -8.26
CA PRO A 126 -3.33 4.69 -9.18
C PRO A 126 -2.32 5.62 -8.51
N LEU A 127 -2.25 5.61 -7.18
CA LEU A 127 -1.36 6.46 -6.41
C LEU A 127 0.01 5.81 -6.20
N PHE A 128 0.16 4.49 -6.30
CA PHE A 128 1.45 3.85 -6.03
C PHE A 128 2.45 4.06 -7.17
N LYS A 129 3.61 4.61 -6.82
CA LYS A 129 4.76 4.75 -7.71
C LYS A 129 5.72 3.58 -7.60
N SER A 130 6.01 3.14 -6.38
CA SER A 130 6.91 2.01 -6.12
C SER A 130 6.67 1.39 -4.75
N PHE A 131 6.85 0.08 -4.63
CA PHE A 131 6.86 -0.70 -3.41
C PHE A 131 8.03 -1.68 -3.44
N ASP A 132 8.86 -1.61 -2.41
CA ASP A 132 10.07 -2.39 -2.24
C ASP A 132 10.12 -2.95 -0.81
N VAL A 133 10.50 -4.20 -0.66
CA VAL A 133 10.94 -4.76 0.63
C VAL A 133 12.45 -4.57 0.68
N SER A 134 12.94 -3.71 1.59
CA SER A 134 14.38 -3.56 1.79
C SER A 134 14.84 -4.54 2.86
N ILE A 135 15.54 -5.57 2.41
CA ILE A 135 16.24 -6.50 3.29
C ILE A 135 17.43 -5.74 3.86
N ASP A 136 17.30 -5.29 5.10
CA ASP A 136 18.44 -4.78 5.85
C ASP A 136 19.31 -5.98 6.21
N VAL A 137 20.28 -6.29 5.33
CA VAL A 137 21.30 -7.30 5.60
C VAL A 137 22.26 -6.69 6.61
N TYR A 138 21.93 -6.81 7.89
CA TYR A 138 22.87 -6.48 8.95
C TYR A 138 24.02 -7.49 8.92
N ASP A 139 25.24 -6.97 8.95
CA ASP A 139 26.41 -7.78 9.27
C ASP A 139 26.16 -8.40 10.65
N VAL A 140 26.23 -9.73 10.73
CA VAL A 140 25.91 -10.50 11.95
C VAL A 140 26.80 -10.08 13.13
N SER A 141 27.93 -9.41 12.86
CA SER A 141 28.82 -8.84 13.87
C SER A 141 28.29 -7.57 14.57
N GLU A 142 27.25 -6.91 14.04
CA GLU A 142 26.65 -5.68 14.59
C GLU A 142 25.18 -5.85 15.03
N PHE A 143 24.69 -7.08 15.15
CA PHE A 143 23.32 -7.34 15.62
C PHE A 143 23.16 -6.93 17.09
N ASN A 144 22.57 -5.76 17.31
CA ASN A 144 22.01 -5.32 18.58
C ASN A 144 20.49 -5.62 18.66
N PRO A 145 20.05 -6.54 19.54
CA PRO A 145 18.63 -6.89 19.71
C PRO A 145 17.74 -5.73 20.16
N LEU A 146 18.31 -4.64 20.68
CA LEU A 146 17.56 -3.44 21.10
C LEU A 146 17.24 -2.50 19.93
N PHE A 147 17.96 -2.62 18.80
CA PHE A 147 17.84 -1.69 17.67
C PHE A 147 17.53 -2.37 16.34
N PHE A 148 17.73 -3.67 16.23
CA PHE A 148 17.53 -4.44 15.01
C PHE A 148 16.55 -5.56 15.25
N ASP A 149 15.38 -5.40 14.66
CA ASP A 149 14.39 -6.46 14.58
C ASP A 149 14.70 -7.36 13.37
N VAL A 150 14.17 -8.56 13.38
CA VAL A 150 14.35 -9.58 12.34
C VAL A 150 13.49 -9.33 11.10
N HIS A 151 12.87 -8.15 11.04
CA HIS A 151 11.93 -7.68 10.04
C HIS A 151 12.62 -6.76 9.03
N SER A 152 12.22 -6.89 7.77
CA SER A 152 12.69 -6.09 6.64
C SER A 152 11.80 -4.86 6.53
N SER A 153 12.39 -3.71 6.22
CA SER A 153 11.63 -2.48 6.09
C SER A 153 10.74 -2.51 4.84
N LEU A 154 9.47 -2.12 4.99
CA LEU A 154 8.54 -1.91 3.88
C LEU A 154 8.68 -0.48 3.36
N CYS A 155 9.09 -0.33 2.10
CA CYS A 155 9.35 0.96 1.47
C CYS A 155 8.37 1.21 0.33
N PHE A 156 7.47 2.20 0.48
CA PHE A 156 6.56 2.61 -0.60
C PHE A 156 6.69 4.09 -0.94
N LYS A 157 6.33 4.43 -2.18
CA LYS A 157 6.23 5.81 -2.67
C LYS A 157 4.91 5.98 -3.39
N PHE A 158 4.25 7.10 -3.11
CA PHE A 158 3.07 7.53 -3.86
C PHE A 158 3.45 8.59 -4.90
N HIS A 159 2.65 8.70 -5.94
CA HIS A 159 2.63 9.87 -6.81
C HIS A 159 2.24 11.10 -5.99
N ALA A 160 2.94 12.21 -6.20
CA ALA A 160 2.53 13.48 -5.62
C ALA A 160 1.16 13.85 -6.22
N PRO A 161 0.22 14.39 -5.43
CA PRO A 161 -1.02 14.92 -5.98
C PRO A 161 -0.66 16.02 -6.99
N VAL A 162 -1.15 15.88 -8.22
CA VAL A 162 -1.01 16.92 -9.23
C VAL A 162 -1.98 18.03 -8.87
N ASN A 163 -1.55 18.92 -7.97
CA ASN A 163 -2.26 20.15 -7.70
C ASN A 163 -2.09 21.04 -8.95
N ASN A 164 -3.14 21.17 -9.77
CA ASN A 164 -3.27 22.22 -10.78
C ASN A 164 -3.45 23.60 -10.11
N PHE A 165 -2.55 23.97 -9.19
CA PHE A 165 -2.43 25.34 -8.73
C PHE A 165 -1.61 26.09 -9.75
N SER A 166 -2.31 26.78 -10.66
CA SER A 166 -1.74 27.88 -11.42
C SER A 166 -1.18 28.89 -10.42
N ILE A 167 0.14 28.90 -10.22
CA ILE A 167 0.80 30.01 -9.55
C ILE A 167 0.69 31.16 -10.54
N ASN A 168 -0.32 32.01 -10.38
CA ASN A 168 -0.26 33.35 -10.92
C ASN A 168 0.90 34.02 -10.19
N SER A 169 2.05 34.10 -10.86
CA SER A 169 3.18 34.91 -10.42
C SER A 169 2.68 36.35 -10.33
N LEU A 170 2.41 36.82 -9.12
CA LEU A 170 2.37 38.25 -8.85
C LEU A 170 3.82 38.71 -8.93
N ASP A 171 4.14 39.38 -10.03
CA ASP A 171 5.25 40.30 -10.10
C ASP A 171 5.11 41.28 -8.93
N ASP A 172 6.12 41.33 -8.06
CA ASP A 172 6.33 42.53 -7.27
C ASP A 172 7.82 42.85 -7.22
N SER A 173 8.17 43.77 -8.12
CA SER A 173 9.44 44.48 -8.16
C SER A 173 9.47 45.53 -7.05
N SER A 174 10.34 45.36 -6.04
CA SER A 174 11.01 46.50 -5.37
C SER A 174 12.17 46.10 -4.45
N ASN A 175 13.39 46.39 -4.91
CA ASN A 175 14.55 46.99 -4.22
C ASN A 175 14.94 46.58 -2.77
N THR A 176 15.94 45.65 -2.68
CA THR A 176 17.30 45.71 -2.01
C THR A 176 17.51 46.33 -0.58
N PRO A 177 18.64 46.07 0.15
CA PRO A 177 19.69 45.01 0.07
C PRO A 177 20.21 44.41 1.43
N THR A 178 20.95 43.30 1.31
CA THR A 178 22.08 42.77 2.15
C THR A 178 21.92 42.51 3.65
N HIS A 179 21.97 41.24 4.08
CA HIS A 179 23.16 40.63 4.72
C HIS A 179 22.98 39.10 4.84
N VAL A 180 23.99 38.34 4.40
CA VAL A 180 24.06 36.87 4.45
C VAL A 180 24.55 36.44 5.85
N PRO A 181 24.09 35.28 6.37
CA PRO A 181 25.04 34.20 6.65
C PRO A 181 24.66 32.92 5.90
N LYS A 182 25.68 32.29 5.29
CA LYS A 182 25.58 30.96 4.70
C LYS A 182 25.21 29.97 5.82
N VAL A 183 24.10 29.26 5.64
CA VAL A 183 23.78 28.06 6.43
C VAL A 183 23.89 26.87 5.48
N ASP A 184 24.74 25.93 5.86
CA ASP A 184 25.08 24.74 5.11
C ASP A 184 23.87 23.86 4.80
N SER A 185 23.86 23.34 3.58
CA SER A 185 22.81 22.52 3.00
C SER A 185 22.87 21.07 3.51
N HIS A 186 22.45 20.83 4.74
CA HIS A 186 22.06 19.48 5.14
C HIS A 186 20.63 19.18 4.68
N LYS A 187 20.53 18.47 3.55
CA LYS A 187 19.30 17.80 3.10
C LYS A 187 18.87 16.76 4.13
N THR A 188 18.05 17.14 5.10
CA THR A 188 17.29 16.18 5.89
C THR A 188 16.11 15.69 5.05
N LYS A 189 16.21 14.46 4.54
CA LYS A 189 15.05 13.74 4.01
C LYS A 189 14.07 13.48 5.18
N PRO A 190 12.77 13.73 5.03
CA PRO A 190 11.80 13.22 6.00
C PRO A 190 11.75 11.70 5.85
N VAL A 191 12.26 10.99 6.85
CA VAL A 191 12.04 9.55 7.02
C VAL A 191 10.82 9.42 7.93
N TYR A 192 9.68 9.06 7.36
CA TYR A 192 8.56 8.59 8.16
C TYR A 192 8.83 7.13 8.51
N ARG A 193 9.28 6.88 9.75
CA ARG A 193 9.23 5.55 10.37
C ARG A 193 7.87 5.43 11.04
N ALA A 194 7.05 4.49 10.56
CA ALA A 194 5.96 3.96 11.36
C ALA A 194 6.58 2.99 12.38
N TYR A 195 6.20 3.13 13.65
CA TYR A 195 6.57 2.22 14.74
C TYR A 195 5.57 1.09 14.85
#